data_AF-A0A1D2S3R3-F1
#
_entry.id   AF-A0A1D2S3R3-F1
#
_cell.length_a   1.000
_cell.length_b   1.000
_cell.length_c   1.000
_cell.angle_alpha   90.00
_cell.angle_beta   90.00
_cell.angle_gamma   90.00
#
_symmetry.space_group_name_H-M   'P 1'
#
loop_
_entity.id
_entity.type
_entity.pdbx_description
1 polymer ?
#
loop_
_entity_poly.entity_id
_entity_poly.type
_entity_poly.pdbx_seq_one_letter_code
_entity_poly.pdbx_strand_id
1 'polypeptide(L)'
;MSIATMNSRTFARDAAAVKRAAQQGPVIITERGKPALAVLKIEDYYRLTGQVGGESLLLAMRGVGAPSGVELPLPERPGAADINLRIPEFGEHEPR
;
A
#
# COMPACT_ATOMS: atom_id res chain seq x y z
N MET A 1 -15.50 4.57 -3.53
CA MET A 1 -14.49 5.64 -3.38
C MET A 1 -14.14 6.16 -4.76
N SER A 2 -14.22 7.47 -4.98
CA SER A 2 -13.76 8.08 -6.23
C SER A 2 -12.39 8.74 -6.00
N ILE A 3 -11.44 8.46 -6.89
CA ILE A 3 -10.15 9.15 -6.92
C ILE A 3 -10.29 10.29 -7.92
N ALA A 4 -10.07 11.52 -7.46
CA ALA A 4 -10.10 12.69 -8.32
C ALA A 4 -8.68 13.06 -8.75
N THR A 5 -8.53 13.59 -9.96
CA THR A 5 -7.26 14.14 -10.46
C THR A 5 -7.43 15.61 -10.79
N MET A 6 -6.54 16.45 -10.28
CA MET A 6 -6.53 17.89 -10.52
C MET A 6 -5.12 18.32 -10.92
N ASN A 7 -4.97 19.43 -11.63
CA ASN A 7 -3.64 19.96 -11.93
C ASN A 7 -3.19 20.97 -10.86
N SER A 8 -1.88 21.22 -10.79
CA SER A 8 -1.28 22.15 -9.83
C SER A 8 -1.83 23.58 -9.90
N ARG A 9 -2.25 24.07 -11.09
CA ARG A 9 -2.87 25.41 -11.22
C ARG A 9 -4.27 25.45 -10.60
N THR A 10 -5.05 24.39 -10.74
CA THR A 10 -6.37 24.28 -10.11
C THR A 10 -6.22 24.24 -8.58
N PHE A 11 -5.22 23.51 -8.08
CA PHE A 11 -4.90 23.49 -6.66
C PHE A 11 -4.51 24.88 -6.12
N ALA A 12 -3.62 25.60 -6.82
CA ALA A 12 -3.18 26.93 -6.43
C ALA A 12 -4.30 27.98 -6.46
N ARG A 13 -5.25 27.84 -7.38
CA ARG A 13 -6.38 28.78 -7.55
C ARG A 13 -7.52 28.51 -6.56
N ASP A 14 -7.79 27.25 -6.26
CA ASP A 14 -8.93 26.83 -5.44
C ASP A 14 -8.59 25.65 -4.52
N ALA A 15 -7.81 25.94 -3.48
CA ALA A 15 -7.48 24.96 -2.45
C ALA A 15 -8.73 24.45 -1.70
N ALA A 16 -9.81 25.23 -1.64
CA ALA A 16 -11.05 24.84 -0.97
C ALA A 16 -11.80 23.76 -1.75
N ALA A 17 -11.82 23.82 -3.08
CA ALA A 17 -12.34 22.73 -3.93
C ALA A 17 -11.53 21.43 -3.74
N VAL A 18 -10.20 21.51 -3.67
CA VAL A 18 -9.36 20.33 -3.42
C VAL A 18 -9.66 19.71 -2.06
N LYS A 19 -9.79 20.54 -1.00
CA LYS A 19 -10.18 20.07 0.33
C LYS A 19 -11.54 19.38 0.33
N ARG A 20 -12.54 19.93 -0.37
CA ARG A 20 -13.87 19.31 -0.50
C ARG A 20 -13.82 17.99 -1.26
N ALA A 21 -13.06 17.93 -2.35
CA ALA A 21 -12.86 16.70 -3.12
C ALA A 21 -12.16 15.62 -2.28
N ALA A 22 -11.15 16.00 -1.49
CA ALA A 22 -10.47 15.13 -0.55
C ALA A 22 -11.41 14.52 0.52
N GLN A 23 -12.58 15.10 0.76
CA GLN A 23 -13.57 14.52 1.66
C GLN A 23 -14.26 13.26 1.08
N GLN A 24 -14.27 13.11 -0.24
CA GLN A 24 -14.90 11.98 -0.94
C GLN A 24 -13.92 10.86 -1.28
N GLY A 25 -12.62 11.19 -1.30
CA GLY A 25 -11.53 10.26 -1.59
C GLY A 25 -10.24 10.99 -1.90
N PRO A 26 -9.12 10.27 -2.11
CA PRO A 26 -7.83 10.86 -2.44
C PRO A 26 -7.90 11.75 -3.69
N VAL A 27 -7.21 12.87 -3.66
CA VAL A 27 -7.04 13.74 -4.84
C VAL A 27 -5.59 13.71 -5.28
N ILE A 28 -5.35 13.32 -6.53
CA ILE A 28 -4.03 13.37 -7.15
C ILE A 28 -3.84 14.73 -7.80
N ILE A 29 -2.79 15.44 -7.41
CA ILE A 29 -2.35 16.68 -8.05
C ILE A 29 -1.27 16.34 -9.07
N THR A 30 -1.46 16.84 -10.29
CA THR A 30 -0.54 16.63 -11.41
C THR A 30 0.24 17.88 -11.76
N GLU A 31 1.49 17.68 -12.18
CA GLU A 31 2.36 18.68 -12.77
C GLU A 31 2.81 18.21 -14.15
N ARG A 32 2.60 19.03 -15.18
CA ARG A 32 2.94 18.70 -16.57
C ARG A 32 2.45 17.31 -17.00
N GLY A 33 1.25 16.92 -16.54
CA GLY A 33 0.61 15.64 -16.86
C GLY A 33 1.05 14.44 -16.01
N LYS A 34 1.97 14.62 -15.05
CA LYS A 34 2.44 13.55 -14.17
C LYS A 34 1.94 13.75 -12.74
N PRO A 35 1.50 12.69 -12.02
CA PRO A 35 1.23 12.76 -10.58
C PRO A 35 2.44 13.31 -9.82
N ALA A 36 2.23 14.28 -8.95
CA ALA A 36 3.27 14.93 -8.17
C ALA A 36 2.97 14.93 -6.66
N LEU A 37 1.68 15.07 -6.29
CA LEU A 37 1.24 15.11 -4.91
C LEU A 37 -0.11 14.38 -4.76
N ALA A 38 -0.38 13.84 -3.58
CA ALA A 38 -1.70 13.36 -3.20
C ALA A 38 -2.23 14.14 -1.98
N VAL A 39 -3.49 14.55 -2.02
CA VAL A 39 -4.19 15.17 -0.89
C VAL A 39 -5.16 14.16 -0.31
N LEU A 40 -5.07 13.94 0.99
CA LEU A 40 -5.82 12.95 1.77
C LEU A 40 -6.51 13.63 2.96
N LYS A 41 -7.55 13.00 3.50
CA LYS A 41 -7.97 13.30 4.86
C LYS A 41 -6.83 12.95 5.81
N ILE A 42 -6.68 13.74 6.87
CA ILE A 42 -5.64 13.49 7.86
C ILE A 42 -5.81 12.12 8.55
N GLU A 43 -7.05 11.66 8.74
CA GLU A 43 -7.38 10.34 9.28
C GLU A 43 -6.90 9.20 8.38
N ASP A 44 -7.09 9.34 7.07
CA ASP A 44 -6.63 8.35 6.08
C ASP A 44 -5.11 8.32 6.02
N TYR A 45 -4.46 9.50 6.09
CA TYR A 45 -3.00 9.59 6.21
C TYR A 45 -2.49 8.87 7.45
N TYR A 46 -3.07 9.13 8.63
CA TYR A 46 -2.67 8.46 9.85
C TYR A 46 -2.90 6.94 9.81
N ARG A 47 -3.97 6.47 9.15
CA ARG A 47 -4.19 5.02 8.98
C ARG A 47 -3.12 4.41 8.08
N LEU A 48 -2.76 5.09 6.99
CA LEU A 48 -1.69 4.68 6.07
C LEU A 48 -0.32 4.64 6.76
N THR A 49 -0.02 5.60 7.63
CA THR A 49 1.25 5.66 8.38
C THR A 49 1.25 4.80 9.64
N GLY A 50 0.16 4.10 9.94
CA GLY A 50 0.04 3.27 11.14
C GLY A 50 -0.08 4.07 12.44
N GLN A 51 -0.36 5.37 12.38
CA GLN A 51 -0.52 6.25 13.55
C GLN A 51 -1.88 6.15 14.24
N VAL A 52 -2.89 5.53 13.60
CA VAL A 52 -4.22 5.28 14.22
C VAL A 52 -4.35 3.86 14.75
N GLY A 53 -3.37 2.99 14.49
CA GLY A 53 -3.32 1.65 15.05
C GLY A 53 -2.49 1.64 16.33
N GLY A 54 -2.87 0.80 17.29
CA GLY A 54 -1.93 0.36 18.33
C GLY A 54 -0.71 -0.34 17.69
N GLU A 55 0.11 -1.00 18.51
CA GLU A 55 1.26 -1.74 18.01
C GLU A 55 0.88 -2.60 16.80
N SER A 56 1.68 -2.53 15.72
CA SER A 56 1.47 -3.42 14.58
C SER A 56 1.46 -4.86 15.06
N LEU A 57 0.71 -5.74 14.41
CA LEU A 57 0.70 -7.16 14.77
C LEU A 57 2.12 -7.72 14.88
N LEU A 58 3.02 -7.32 13.97
CA LEU A 58 4.43 -7.69 14.02
C LEU A 58 5.16 -7.18 15.28
N LEU A 59 4.89 -5.94 15.69
CA LEU A 59 5.46 -5.36 16.91
C LEU A 59 4.92 -6.07 18.16
N ALA A 60 3.61 -6.30 18.22
CA ALA A 60 2.97 -7.05 19.30
C ALA A 60 3.54 -8.47 19.39
N MET A 61 3.74 -9.15 18.25
CA MET A 61 4.35 -10.48 18.20
C MET A 61 5.81 -10.49 18.64
N ARG A 62 6.58 -9.42 18.38
CA ARG A 62 7.97 -9.29 18.87
C ARG A 62 8.03 -9.07 20.39
N GLY A 63 6.98 -8.52 20.99
CA GLY A 63 6.84 -8.41 22.45
C GLY A 63 6.51 -9.73 23.13
N VAL A 64 6.00 -10.71 22.37
CA VAL A 64 5.79 -12.08 22.85
C VAL A 64 7.09 -12.86 22.67
N GLY A 65 7.67 -13.36 23.76
CA GLY A 65 8.84 -14.23 23.68
C GLY A 65 8.54 -15.46 22.83
N ALA A 66 9.46 -15.81 21.92
CA ALA A 66 9.31 -17.01 21.12
C ALA A 66 9.26 -18.24 22.06
N PRO A 67 8.27 -19.13 21.93
CA PRO A 67 8.21 -20.34 22.73
C PRO A 67 9.42 -21.22 22.38
N SER A 68 10.14 -21.67 23.41
CA SER A 68 11.20 -22.67 23.27
C SER A 68 10.58 -24.07 23.14
N GLY A 69 11.24 -24.95 22.37
CA GLY A 69 10.81 -26.35 22.25
C GLY A 69 9.58 -26.59 21.36
N VAL A 70 9.18 -25.63 20.53
CA VAL A 70 8.16 -25.88 19.49
C VAL A 70 8.78 -26.70 18.37
N GLU A 71 8.31 -27.94 18.24
CA GLU A 71 8.58 -28.77 17.07
C GLU A 71 7.61 -28.36 15.96
N LEU A 72 8.15 -27.73 14.92
CA LEU A 72 7.42 -27.40 13.70
C LEU A 72 7.60 -28.59 12.74
N PRO A 73 6.64 -29.53 12.65
CA PRO A 73 6.71 -30.59 11.65
C PRO A 73 6.62 -29.92 10.28
N LEU A 74 7.77 -29.75 9.64
CA LEU A 74 7.85 -29.28 8.27
C LEU A 74 7.27 -30.37 7.38
N PRO A 75 6.40 -30.02 6.41
CA PRO A 75 6.01 -30.99 5.41
C PRO A 75 7.27 -31.49 4.70
N GLU A 76 7.30 -32.79 4.40
CA GLU A 76 8.30 -33.38 3.50
C GLU A 76 8.38 -32.52 2.24
N ARG A 77 9.60 -32.11 1.86
CA ARG A 77 9.78 -31.38 0.62
C ARG A 77 9.30 -32.31 -0.50
N PRO A 78 8.27 -31.94 -1.28
CA PRO A 78 7.82 -32.78 -2.38
C PRO A 78 9.02 -33.08 -3.28
N GLY A 79 9.15 -34.34 -3.72
CA GLY A 79 10.22 -34.73 -4.62
C GLY A 79 10.14 -33.91 -5.92
N ALA A 80 11.25 -33.76 -6.63
CA ALA A 80 11.28 -33.00 -7.89
C ALA A 80 10.25 -33.51 -8.94
N ALA A 81 9.74 -34.73 -8.79
CA ALA A 81 8.69 -35.31 -9.62
C ALA A 81 7.25 -34.91 -9.18
N ASP A 82 7.04 -34.50 -7.93
CA ASP A 82 5.72 -34.18 -7.35
C ASP A 82 5.38 -32.69 -7.45
N ILE A 83 6.38 -31.84 -7.68
CA ILE A 83 6.22 -30.40 -7.90
C ILE A 83 6.40 -30.10 -9.39
N ASN A 84 5.30 -29.76 -10.06
CA ASN A 84 5.36 -29.16 -11.40
C ASN A 84 5.85 -27.71 -11.27
N LEU A 85 7.16 -27.57 -11.03
CA LEU A 85 7.82 -26.30 -10.81
C LEU A 85 7.92 -25.55 -12.14
N ARG A 86 6.85 -24.90 -12.53
CA ARG A 86 6.86 -23.99 -13.68
C ARG A 86 7.35 -22.63 -13.22
N ILE A 87 8.53 -22.22 -13.68
CA ILE A 87 8.98 -20.84 -13.51
C ILE A 87 7.97 -19.96 -14.25
N PRO A 88 7.29 -19.01 -13.57
CA PRO A 88 6.39 -18.10 -14.26
C PRO A 88 7.19 -17.26 -15.25
N GLU A 89 6.75 -17.27 -16.51
CA GLU A 89 7.22 -16.35 -17.54
C GLU A 89 6.68 -14.95 -17.15
N PHE A 90 7.40 -14.23 -16.29
CA PHE A 90 7.10 -12.82 -16.06
C PHE A 90 7.45 -12.08 -17.35
N GLY A 91 6.44 -11.88 -18.20
CA GLY A 91 6.61 -11.19 -19.47
C GLY A 91 7.31 -9.85 -19.25
N GLU A 92 8.31 -9.55 -20.07
CA GLU A 92 8.97 -8.26 -20.05
C GLU A 92 7.90 -7.20 -20.30
N HIS A 93 7.51 -6.49 -19.24
CA HIS A 93 6.63 -5.34 -19.36
C HIS A 93 7.44 -4.26 -20.08
N GLU A 94 7.31 -4.23 -21.40
CA GLU A 94 7.88 -3.16 -22.22
C GLU A 94 7.25 -1.83 -21.77
N PRO A 95 8.04 -0.86 -21.29
CA PRO A 95 7.51 0.40 -20.82
C PRO A 95 6.99 1.19 -22.03
N ARG A 96 5.67 1.37 -22.11
CA ARG A 96 5.02 2.36 -22.96
C ARG A 96 4.92 3.72 -22.26
#